data_AF-A0A1F8GB43-F1
#
_entry.id   AF-A0A1F8GB43-F1
#
_cell.length_a   1.000
_cell.length_b   1.000
_cell.length_c   1.000
_cell.angle_alpha   90.00
_cell.angle_beta   90.00
_cell.angle_gamma   90.00
#
_symmetry.space_group_name_H-M   'P 1'
#
loop_
_entity.id
_entity.type
_entity.pdbx_description
1 polymer ?
#
loop_
_entity_poly.entity_id
_entity_poly.type
_entity_poly.pdbx_seq_one_letter_code
_entity_poly.pdbx_strand_id
1 'polypeptide(L)'
;MARPIVVALLGVLLEMGVSSESDEHFQTIISGFIQAKIMSEAQLADYLLVSRPSVNRWSRGRDLPRKNVRRGIYKALLKKIDDM
;
A
#
# COMPACT_ATOMS: atom_id res chain seq x y z
N MET A 1 0.80 17.88 -2.97
CA MET A 1 1.86 17.49 -2.02
C MET A 1 1.22 16.73 -0.86
N ALA A 2 1.59 15.48 -0.64
CA ALA A 2 1.24 14.77 0.59
C ALA A 2 1.94 15.46 1.77
N ARG A 3 1.29 15.50 2.94
CA ARG A 3 1.86 16.14 4.13
C ARG A 3 2.99 15.24 4.68
N PRO A 4 4.17 15.78 5.03
CA PRO A 4 5.32 14.97 5.45
C PRO A 4 5.03 14.03 6.62
N ILE A 5 4.16 14.44 7.55
CA ILE A 5 3.70 13.60 8.68
C ILE A 5 2.94 12.35 8.20
N VAL A 6 2.12 12.48 7.15
CA VAL A 6 1.33 11.35 6.63
C VAL A 6 2.23 10.32 5.94
N VAL A 7 3.25 10.78 5.24
CA VAL A 7 4.26 9.92 4.59
C VAL A 7 5.06 9.16 5.65
N ALA A 8 5.51 9.83 6.70
CA ALA A 8 6.22 9.20 7.81
C ALA A 8 5.36 8.13 8.53
N LEU A 9 4.09 8.42 8.80
CA LEU A 9 3.16 7.45 9.40
C LEU A 9 2.95 6.22 8.50
N LEU A 10 2.84 6.41 7.19
CA LEU A 10 2.73 5.30 6.25
C LEU A 10 4.01 4.46 6.17
N GLY A 11 5.19 5.09 6.27
CA GLY A 11 6.47 4.39 6.38
C GLY A 11 6.52 3.47 7.61
N VAL A 12 6.16 3.99 8.79
CA VAL A 12 6.09 3.20 10.03
C VAL A 12 5.08 2.05 9.90
N LEU A 13 3.91 2.31 9.34
CA LEU A 13 2.91 1.27 9.09
C LEU A 13 3.43 0.20 8.12
N LEU A 14 4.18 0.58 7.09
CA LEU A 14 4.79 -0.37 6.16
C LEU A 14 5.83 -1.25 6.85
N GLU A 15 6.69 -0.69 7.69
CA GLU A 15 7.67 -1.47 8.47
C GLU A 15 6.99 -2.47 9.42
N MET A 16 5.93 -2.03 10.11
CA MET A 16 5.10 -2.91 10.92
C MET A 16 4.41 -3.98 10.07
N GLY A 17 3.94 -3.62 8.87
CA GLY A 17 3.27 -4.50 7.91
C GLY A 17 4.19 -5.57 7.30
N VAL A 18 5.48 -5.27 7.11
CA VAL A 18 6.46 -6.28 6.70
C VAL A 18 6.58 -7.40 7.75
N SER A 19 6.35 -7.06 9.02
CA SER A 19 6.36 -7.99 10.16
C SER A 19 4.97 -8.59 10.47
N SER A 20 3.90 -7.92 10.05
CA SER A 20 2.49 -8.25 10.31
C SER A 20 1.83 -8.90 9.08
N GLU A 21 1.36 -10.14 9.23
CA GLU A 21 0.63 -10.83 8.15
C GLU A 21 -0.88 -10.56 8.14
N SER A 22 -1.36 -9.52 8.84
CA SER A 22 -2.81 -9.31 8.99
C SER A 22 -3.43 -8.67 7.73
N ASP A 23 -4.68 -9.08 7.46
CA ASP A 23 -5.48 -8.61 6.32
C ASP A 23 -5.86 -7.14 6.48
N GLU A 24 -6.25 -6.74 7.68
CA GLU A 24 -6.61 -5.37 8.03
C GLU A 24 -5.43 -4.40 7.85
N HIS A 25 -4.22 -4.84 8.20
CA HIS A 25 -3.01 -4.03 8.05
C HIS A 25 -2.69 -3.79 6.58
N PHE A 26 -2.78 -4.84 5.74
CA PHE A 26 -2.59 -4.70 4.30
C PHE A 26 -3.61 -3.73 3.69
N GLN A 27 -4.89 -3.91 4.01
CA GLN A 27 -5.95 -3.02 3.55
C GLN A 27 -5.69 -1.56 3.97
N THR A 28 -5.30 -1.34 5.23
CA THR A 28 -5.04 -0.01 5.79
C THR A 28 -3.92 0.70 5.03
N ILE A 29 -2.84 -0.01 4.70
CA ILE A 29 -1.75 0.55 3.91
C ILE A 29 -2.23 0.94 2.50
N ILE A 30 -2.88 0.02 1.78
CA ILE A 30 -3.32 0.28 0.40
C ILE A 30 -4.33 1.44 0.34
N SER A 31 -5.32 1.42 1.24
CA SER A 31 -6.30 2.52 1.32
C SER A 31 -5.65 3.84 1.77
N GLY A 32 -4.65 3.80 2.65
CA GLY A 32 -3.88 4.96 3.08
C GLY A 32 -3.14 5.65 1.94
N PHE A 33 -2.49 4.91 1.03
CA PHE A 33 -1.84 5.48 -0.17
C PHE A 33 -2.82 6.26 -1.05
N ILE A 34 -4.04 5.75 -1.20
CA ILE A 34 -5.09 6.35 -2.02
C ILE A 34 -5.68 7.58 -1.32
N GLN A 35 -6.07 7.45 -0.04
CA GLN A 35 -6.70 8.52 0.73
C GLN A 35 -5.76 9.69 1.01
N ALA A 36 -4.48 9.41 1.25
CA ALA A 36 -3.44 10.42 1.41
C ALA A 36 -3.08 11.12 0.08
N LYS A 37 -3.69 10.72 -1.04
CA LYS A 37 -3.39 11.22 -2.40
C LYS A 37 -1.91 11.09 -2.76
N ILE A 38 -1.25 10.06 -2.24
CA ILE A 38 0.13 9.72 -2.63
C ILE A 38 0.11 9.13 -4.03
N MET A 39 -0.81 8.19 -4.26
CA MET A 39 -1.10 7.63 -5.58
C MET A 39 -2.60 7.46 -5.76
N SER A 40 -3.10 7.75 -6.95
CA SER A 40 -4.43 7.27 -7.35
C SER A 40 -4.45 5.74 -7.47
N GLU A 41 -5.64 5.14 -7.47
CA GLU A 41 -5.79 3.69 -7.70
C GLU A 41 -5.11 3.23 -9.00
N ALA A 42 -5.19 4.03 -10.06
CA ALA A 42 -4.58 3.73 -11.35
C ALA A 42 -3.05 3.74 -11.26
N GLN A 43 -2.47 4.81 -10.68
CA GLN A 43 -1.02 4.90 -10.49
C GLN A 43 -0.47 3.79 -9.60
N LEU A 44 -1.21 3.41 -8.56
CA LEU A 44 -0.81 2.32 -7.67
C LEU A 44 -0.88 0.96 -8.39
N ALA A 45 -1.88 0.76 -9.26
CA ALA A 45 -1.99 -0.43 -10.08
C ALA A 45 -0.84 -0.55 -11.09
N ASP A 46 -0.53 0.55 -11.78
CA ASP A 46 0.60 0.63 -12.72
C ASP A 46 1.93 0.39 -12.00
N TYR A 47 2.12 1.00 -10.83
CA TYR A 47 3.33 0.85 -10.03
C TYR A 47 3.54 -0.59 -9.55
N LEU A 48 2.46 -1.26 -9.11
CA LEU A 48 2.49 -2.64 -8.63
C LEU A 48 2.36 -3.68 -9.75
N LEU A 49 2.24 -3.26 -11.02
CA LEU A 49 2.04 -4.12 -12.19
C LEU A 49 0.83 -5.06 -12.03
N VAL A 50 -0.28 -4.53 -11.53
CA VAL A 50 -1.54 -5.26 -11.35
C VAL A 50 -2.70 -4.53 -11.99
N SER A 51 -3.85 -5.20 -12.12
CA SER A 51 -5.06 -4.55 -12.61
C SER A 51 -5.59 -3.52 -11.60
N ARG A 52 -6.11 -2.39 -12.08
CA ARG A 52 -6.81 -1.41 -11.23
C ARG A 52 -7.96 -2.03 -10.40
N PRO A 53 -8.77 -2.95 -10.93
CA PRO A 53 -9.74 -3.69 -10.12
C PRO A 53 -9.13 -4.45 -8.94
N SER A 54 -7.92 -4.99 -9.06
CA SER A 54 -7.24 -5.66 -7.94
C SER A 54 -6.96 -4.68 -6.81
N VAL A 55 -6.37 -3.52 -7.11
CA VAL A 55 -6.12 -2.46 -6.12
C VAL A 55 -7.41 -1.99 -5.45
N ASN A 56 -8.47 -1.82 -6.23
CA ASN A 56 -9.77 -1.41 -5.71
C ASN A 56 -10.40 -2.46 -4.78
N ARG A 57 -10.24 -3.76 -5.06
CA ARG A 57 -10.67 -4.83 -4.15
C ARG A 57 -9.84 -4.78 -2.87
N TRP A 58 -8.52 -4.66 -3.00
CA TRP A 58 -7.59 -4.62 -1.87
C TRP A 58 -7.83 -3.45 -0.91
N SER A 59 -8.04 -2.24 -1.43
CA SER A 59 -8.33 -1.05 -0.61
C SER A 59 -9.63 -1.17 0.18
N ARG A 60 -10.56 -2.02 -0.29
CA ARG A 60 -11.85 -2.32 0.35
C ARG A 60 -11.82 -3.58 1.22
N GLY A 61 -10.65 -4.20 1.41
CA GLY A 61 -10.52 -5.42 2.20
C GLY A 61 -11.09 -6.66 1.51
N ARG A 62 -11.35 -6.60 0.20
CA ARG A 62 -11.89 -7.71 -0.59
C ARG A 62 -10.77 -8.38 -1.36
N ASP A 63 -10.80 -9.71 -1.45
CA ASP A 63 -9.92 -10.49 -2.33
C ASP A 63 -8.43 -10.08 -2.22
N LEU A 64 -7.93 -10.11 -0.98
CA LEU A 64 -6.57 -9.69 -0.67
C LEU A 64 -5.56 -10.68 -1.29
N PRO A 65 -4.39 -10.21 -1.74
CA PRO A 65 -3.39 -11.10 -2.28
C PRO A 65 -2.88 -12.04 -1.18
N ARG A 66 -2.37 -13.20 -1.58
CA ARG A 66 -1.79 -14.16 -0.63
C ARG A 66 -0.65 -13.51 0.17
N LYS A 67 -0.50 -13.93 1.43
CA LYS A 67 0.48 -13.36 2.38
C LYS A 67 1.91 -13.25 1.82
N ASN A 68 2.35 -14.24 1.04
CA ASN A 68 3.67 -14.22 0.39
C ASN A 68 3.82 -13.11 -0.66
N VAL A 69 2.74 -12.77 -1.39
CA VAL A 69 2.74 -11.68 -2.37
C VAL A 69 2.75 -10.31 -1.67
N ARG A 70 2.05 -10.18 -0.53
CA ARG A 70 1.98 -8.93 0.24
C ARG A 70 3.35 -8.39 0.64
N ARG A 71 4.27 -9.26 1.04
CA ARG A 71 5.64 -8.85 1.42
C ARG A 71 6.37 -8.15 0.27
N GLY A 72 6.19 -8.62 -0.97
CA GLY A 72 6.75 -7.96 -2.16
C GLY A 72 6.15 -6.58 -2.38
N ILE A 73 4.82 -6.48 -2.22
CA ILE A 73 4.09 -5.21 -2.34
C ILE A 73 4.56 -4.20 -1.28
N TYR A 74 4.70 -4.61 -0.01
CA TYR A 74 5.18 -3.72 1.04
C TYR A 74 6.58 -3.18 0.76
N LYS A 75 7.50 -4.04 0.32
CA LYS A 75 8.87 -3.61 -0.03
C LYS A 75 8.87 -2.60 -1.17
N ALA A 76 8.04 -2.82 -2.20
CA ALA A 76 7.90 -1.86 -3.30
C ALA A 76 7.37 -0.51 -2.78
N LEU A 77 6.31 -0.53 -1.98
CA LEU A 77 5.71 0.70 -1.44
C LEU A 77 6.64 1.46 -0.48
N LEU A 78 7.42 0.75 0.32
CA LEU A 78 8.44 1.37 1.19
C LEU A 78 9.50 2.08 0.36
N LYS A 79 10.05 1.39 -0.65
CA LYS A 79 10.99 2.00 -1.59
C LYS A 79 10.39 3.25 -2.25
N LYS A 80 9.10 3.21 -2.61
CA LYS A 80 8.44 4.38 -3.20
C LYS A 80 8.38 5.58 -2.25
N ILE A 81 8.20 5.35 -0.95
CA ILE A 81 8.23 6.40 0.07
C ILE A 81 9.64 6.95 0.24
N ASP A 82 10.67 6.09 0.25
CA ASP A 82 12.07 6.53 0.37
C ASP A 82 12.52 7.39 -0.83
N ASP A 83 11.97 7.12 -2.01
CA ASP A 83 12.24 7.86 -3.26
C ASP A 83 11.49 9.22 -3.36
N MET A 84 10.62 9.57 -2.40
CA MET A 84 9.77 10.78 -2.42
C MET A 84 10.33 11.95 -1.62
#